data_AF-A0A956FIY0-F1
#
_entry.id   AF-A0A956FIY0-F1
#
_cell.length_a   1.000
_cell.length_b   1.000
_cell.length_c   1.000
_cell.angle_alpha   90.00
_cell.angle_beta   90.00
_cell.angle_gamma   90.00
#
_symmetry.space_group_name_H-M   'P 1'
#
loop_
_entity.id
_entity.type
_entity.pdbx_description
1 polymer ?
#
loop_
_entity_poly.entity_id
_entity_poly.type
_entity_poly.pdbx_seq_one_letter_code
_entity_poly.pdbx_strand_id
1 'polypeptide(L)'
;MRSEVMVMMVGAGIASAAIGQGCSFTEQNPGHCFNNGGDEYCRTRDPSRPFCERGQDECISSSNDLGCVAERPVDSCYSPCGGRATLDENGECLMGEESSSGSTSEGMTGETGTTTEGSSTTGPQPCLGNDDCTDAATPFCEPDSGQCVRCDGVANPDGACAEADATNPLCIEGACVACTPENPAVCDDQLLLCDGDTNACVPCTEHGQCGSGACELAMGRCFPEDFVVHVDGDGGQDYTSIAAAVGDVDDGLYGVIVVHELDGAASYQTAGGLTIGGGKTIALLAAPGEAPIIQGTGTNPGLRVEVAGTTVYVDGLSVSGNTGGLGIQVDEAFAWLDRSRVVQNSGGGIVAQNSAELTLRNCFVGGGAQDVDALALNGSSLEMLYTTVGGGGVLGGRARALFCEGASMANVRNSILVSADPMPEVECTGVTITNSATETDVGNLDIGWFNGYAAGDFSLTTMGMPSGASVFANVAVWQAGDPDVDIDGTPRPTTDGAMDFAGADAVP
;
A
#
# COMPACT_ATOMS: atom_id res chain seq x y z
N MET A 1 7.23 -72.82 -4.55
CA MET A 1 6.42 -73.44 -3.47
C MET A 1 6.41 -72.46 -2.30
N ARG A 2 5.24 -72.34 -1.69
CA ARG A 2 4.80 -71.29 -0.76
C ARG A 2 5.78 -71.04 0.40
N SER A 3 5.99 -69.76 0.73
CA SER A 3 6.36 -69.34 2.07
C SER A 3 5.46 -68.18 2.45
N GLU A 4 4.58 -68.45 3.42
CA GLU A 4 3.71 -67.49 4.06
C GLU A 4 4.53 -66.70 5.08
N VAL A 5 4.45 -65.37 5.04
CA VAL A 5 4.87 -64.50 6.14
C VAL A 5 3.64 -63.76 6.63
N MET A 6 3.23 -64.16 7.82
CA MET A 6 2.19 -63.59 8.65
C MET A 6 2.74 -62.33 9.32
N VAL A 7 2.14 -61.17 9.05
CA VAL A 7 2.37 -59.94 9.82
C VAL A 7 1.04 -59.53 10.45
N MET A 8 1.00 -59.58 11.78
CA MET A 8 -0.06 -59.05 12.62
C MET A 8 -0.16 -57.54 12.47
N MET A 9 -1.34 -57.04 12.10
CA MET A 9 -1.74 -55.65 12.41
C MET A 9 -2.56 -55.67 13.70
N VAL A 10 -1.97 -55.14 14.77
CA VAL A 10 -2.69 -54.64 15.94
C VAL A 10 -2.27 -53.18 16.07
N GLY A 11 -3.19 -52.28 15.78
CA GLY A 11 -3.03 -50.84 15.93
C GLY A 11 -4.38 -50.22 16.23
N ALA A 12 -4.68 -50.10 17.53
CA ALA A 12 -5.74 -49.26 18.04
C ALA A 12 -5.28 -47.79 17.93
N GLY A 13 -6.11 -46.92 17.37
CA GLY A 13 -5.79 -45.51 17.18
C GLY A 13 -7.05 -44.64 17.11
N ILE A 14 -7.51 -44.23 18.29
CA ILE A 14 -8.13 -42.95 18.66
C ILE A 14 -8.88 -42.21 17.53
N ALA A 15 -10.22 -42.23 17.63
CA ALA A 15 -11.10 -41.32 16.92
C ALA A 15 -11.06 -39.94 17.61
N SER A 16 -10.24 -39.03 17.11
CA SER A 16 -10.25 -37.61 17.49
C SER A 16 -11.35 -36.91 16.70
N ALA A 17 -12.45 -36.56 17.38
CA ALA A 17 -13.44 -35.64 16.86
C ALA A 17 -12.85 -34.23 16.89
N ALA A 18 -12.26 -33.78 15.78
CA ALA A 18 -11.96 -32.37 15.55
C ALA A 18 -13.28 -31.65 15.26
N ILE A 19 -13.83 -30.96 16.27
CA ILE A 19 -14.86 -29.96 16.06
C ILE A 19 -14.13 -28.78 15.43
N GLY A 20 -14.15 -28.70 14.09
CA GLY A 20 -13.71 -27.51 13.38
C GLY A 20 -14.61 -26.35 13.81
N GLN A 21 -14.09 -25.45 14.64
CA GLN A 21 -14.59 -24.08 14.65
C GLN A 21 -14.11 -23.46 13.35
N GLY A 22 -14.93 -23.59 12.31
CA GLY A 22 -14.74 -22.79 11.11
C GLY A 22 -14.86 -21.32 11.51
N CYS A 23 -13.86 -20.52 11.21
CA CYS A 23 -13.97 -19.07 11.27
C CYS A 23 -15.13 -18.68 10.35
N SER A 24 -16.27 -18.26 10.93
CA SER A 24 -17.31 -17.64 10.14
C SER A 24 -16.90 -16.19 9.93
N PHE A 25 -16.32 -15.89 8.78
CA PHE A 25 -16.29 -14.52 8.30
C PHE A 25 -17.71 -14.19 7.90
N THR A 26 -18.37 -13.32 8.67
CA THR A 26 -19.64 -12.74 8.24
C THR A 26 -19.28 -11.71 7.18
N GLU A 27 -19.16 -12.16 5.93
CA GLU A 27 -19.03 -11.25 4.80
C GLU A 27 -20.19 -10.26 4.90
N GLN A 28 -19.88 -8.98 5.15
CA GLN A 28 -20.90 -7.97 5.30
C GLN A 28 -21.74 -7.94 4.03
N ASN A 29 -23.05 -8.09 4.20
CA ASN A 29 -24.02 -8.17 3.12
C ASN A 29 -23.70 -7.11 2.04
N PRO A 30 -23.45 -7.51 0.77
CA PRO A 30 -23.14 -6.56 -0.30
C PRO A 30 -24.22 -5.48 -0.51
N GLY A 31 -25.47 -5.76 -0.10
CA GLY A 31 -26.56 -4.79 -0.13
C GLY A 31 -26.64 -3.83 1.07
N HIS A 32 -25.70 -3.92 2.01
CA HIS A 32 -25.67 -3.05 3.19
C HIS A 32 -25.29 -1.60 2.82
N CYS A 33 -25.87 -0.60 3.49
CA CYS A 33 -25.65 0.82 3.19
C CYS A 33 -24.17 1.23 3.25
N PHE A 34 -23.39 0.59 4.13
CA PHE A 34 -21.93 0.75 4.28
C PHE A 34 -21.17 0.52 2.96
N ASN A 35 -21.71 -0.34 2.09
CA ASN A 35 -21.16 -0.68 0.78
C ASN A 35 -21.83 0.07 -0.39
N ASN A 36 -22.88 0.88 -0.14
CA ASN A 36 -23.76 1.40 -1.19
C ASN A 36 -24.01 2.92 -1.13
N GLY A 37 -23.09 3.72 -0.55
CA GLY A 37 -23.22 5.18 -0.51
C GLY A 37 -23.89 5.73 0.76
N GLY A 38 -23.86 4.95 1.85
CA GLY A 38 -24.17 5.44 3.19
C GLY A 38 -25.59 5.97 3.35
N ASP A 39 -25.71 7.22 3.81
CA ASP A 39 -27.00 7.85 4.12
C ASP A 39 -27.85 8.10 2.87
N GLU A 40 -27.23 8.34 1.71
CA GLU A 40 -27.97 8.54 0.45
C GLU A 40 -28.73 7.28 0.05
N TYR A 41 -28.08 6.11 0.21
CA TYR A 41 -28.70 4.81 0.01
C TYR A 41 -29.92 4.63 0.92
N CYS A 42 -29.74 4.92 2.20
CA CYS A 42 -30.77 4.76 3.20
C CYS A 42 -31.96 5.70 2.97
N ARG A 43 -31.72 6.99 2.70
CA ARG A 43 -32.76 7.97 2.35
C ARG A 43 -33.56 7.56 1.11
N THR A 44 -32.89 7.03 0.10
CA THR A 44 -33.55 6.58 -1.14
C THR A 44 -34.43 5.35 -0.92
N ARG A 45 -33.97 4.44 -0.07
CA ARG A 45 -34.65 3.17 0.22
C ARG A 45 -35.82 3.34 1.19
N ASP A 46 -35.59 4.02 2.31
CA ASP A 46 -36.58 4.27 3.36
C ASP A 46 -36.31 5.63 4.04
N PRO A 47 -37.07 6.68 3.67
CA PRO A 47 -36.92 8.01 4.27
C PRO A 47 -37.13 8.07 5.78
N SER A 48 -37.76 7.06 6.40
CA SER A 48 -37.92 6.99 7.86
C SER A 48 -36.66 6.47 8.58
N ARG A 49 -35.65 6.02 7.82
CA ARG A 49 -34.41 5.43 8.32
C ARG A 49 -33.20 6.00 7.57
N PRO A 50 -32.93 7.31 7.66
CA PRO A 50 -32.02 7.98 6.74
C PRO A 50 -30.53 7.75 7.03
N PHE A 51 -30.17 7.14 8.16
CA PHE A 51 -28.78 7.02 8.60
C PHE A 51 -28.23 5.63 8.37
N CYS A 52 -26.96 5.52 7.96
CA CYS A 52 -26.26 4.27 7.77
C CYS A 52 -25.40 3.89 8.97
N GLU A 53 -25.66 2.71 9.54
CA GLU A 53 -24.89 2.09 10.64
C GLU A 53 -23.88 1.08 10.05
N ARG A 54 -22.64 0.98 10.58
CA ARG A 54 -21.54 0.14 10.05
C ARG A 54 -21.85 -1.36 9.99
N GLY A 55 -22.70 -1.87 10.89
CA GLY A 55 -23.08 -3.29 10.91
C GLY A 55 -21.96 -4.26 11.33
N GLN A 56 -21.02 -3.82 12.17
CA GLN A 56 -20.10 -4.70 12.92
C GLN A 56 -20.71 -5.03 14.29
N ASP A 57 -20.23 -6.07 14.99
CA ASP A 57 -20.87 -6.61 16.20
C ASP A 57 -21.19 -5.57 17.30
N GLU A 58 -20.40 -4.50 17.38
CA GLU A 58 -20.57 -3.39 18.34
C GLU A 58 -21.54 -2.30 17.84
N CYS A 59 -21.83 -2.31 16.54
CA CYS A 59 -22.63 -1.35 15.78
C CYS A 59 -23.81 -2.04 15.08
N ILE A 60 -24.46 -3.03 15.71
CA ILE A 60 -25.69 -3.65 15.20
C ILE A 60 -26.85 -3.29 16.11
N SER A 61 -27.67 -2.35 15.66
CA SER A 61 -29.01 -2.19 16.20
C SER A 61 -29.90 -3.37 15.79
N SER A 62 -30.77 -3.84 16.68
CA SER A 62 -31.61 -5.03 16.47
C SER A 62 -32.68 -4.88 15.38
N SER A 63 -32.63 -3.83 14.56
CA SER A 63 -33.68 -3.49 13.60
C SER A 63 -33.18 -3.16 12.19
N ASN A 64 -31.89 -3.29 11.86
CA ASN A 64 -31.31 -2.75 10.63
C ASN A 64 -31.70 -3.52 9.34
N ASP A 65 -32.61 -2.97 8.54
CA ASP A 65 -32.79 -3.42 7.15
C ASP A 65 -31.59 -2.89 6.35
N LEU A 66 -30.61 -3.75 6.09
CA LEU A 66 -29.39 -3.42 5.33
C LEU A 66 -28.56 -2.27 5.94
N GLY A 67 -28.54 -2.14 7.27
CA GLY A 67 -27.75 -1.12 7.97
C GLY A 67 -28.43 0.23 8.15
N CYS A 68 -29.59 0.47 7.55
CA CYS A 68 -30.27 1.76 7.67
C CYS A 68 -30.99 1.89 9.02
N VAL A 69 -30.90 3.02 9.71
CA VAL A 69 -31.50 3.27 11.03
C VAL A 69 -32.17 4.64 11.11
N ALA A 70 -33.16 4.78 12.01
CA ALA A 70 -33.97 5.99 12.16
C ALA A 70 -33.27 7.11 12.95
N GLU A 71 -32.42 6.74 13.91
CA GLU A 71 -31.63 7.65 14.72
C GLU A 71 -30.17 7.57 14.30
N ARG A 72 -29.48 8.71 14.27
CA ARG A 72 -28.06 8.78 13.91
C ARG A 72 -27.24 7.94 14.90
N PRO A 73 -26.44 6.96 14.44
CA PRO A 73 -25.51 6.24 15.30
C PRO A 73 -24.46 7.17 15.92
N VAL A 74 -23.71 6.65 16.88
CA VAL A 74 -22.45 7.29 17.33
C VAL A 74 -21.44 7.30 16.20
N ASP A 75 -20.50 8.24 16.20
CA ASP A 75 -19.60 8.51 15.07
C ASP A 75 -18.78 7.27 14.66
N SER A 76 -18.33 6.48 15.64
CA SER A 76 -17.63 5.21 15.45
C SER A 76 -18.46 4.11 14.76
N CYS A 77 -19.79 4.27 14.71
CA CYS A 77 -20.73 3.36 14.06
C CYS A 77 -21.47 3.99 12.87
N TYR A 78 -21.27 5.29 12.62
CA TYR A 78 -22.01 6.05 11.63
C TYR A 78 -21.19 6.14 10.33
N SER A 79 -21.78 5.72 9.21
CA SER A 79 -21.12 5.68 7.90
C SER A 79 -21.89 6.54 6.89
N PRO A 80 -21.85 7.87 7.00
CA PRO A 80 -22.66 8.76 6.18
C PRO A 80 -22.37 8.63 4.67
N CYS A 81 -21.13 8.30 4.32
CA CYS A 81 -20.65 8.23 2.93
C CYS A 81 -20.69 6.80 2.34
N GLY A 82 -20.81 5.77 3.18
CA GLY A 82 -20.50 4.40 2.76
C GLY A 82 -19.01 4.22 2.52
N GLY A 83 -18.63 3.41 1.51
CA GLY A 83 -17.22 3.27 1.11
C GLY A 83 -16.35 2.50 2.11
N ARG A 84 -16.99 1.71 2.98
CA ARG A 84 -16.33 0.95 4.05
C ARG A 84 -15.62 1.78 5.12
N ALA A 85 -16.01 3.04 5.32
CA ALA A 85 -15.47 3.91 6.35
C ALA A 85 -16.57 4.48 7.26
N THR A 86 -16.26 4.65 8.54
CA THR A 86 -17.08 5.43 9.49
C THR A 86 -16.77 6.91 9.40
N LEU A 87 -17.54 7.74 10.10
CA LEU A 87 -17.29 9.17 10.19
C LEU A 87 -15.92 9.49 10.84
N ASP A 88 -15.49 8.68 11.82
CA ASP A 88 -14.17 8.81 12.45
C ASP A 88 -13.03 8.41 11.49
N GLU A 89 -13.30 7.47 10.58
CA GLU A 89 -12.31 6.96 9.61
C GLU A 89 -12.21 7.86 8.37
N ASN A 90 -13.35 8.39 7.87
CA ASN A 90 -13.40 9.27 6.69
C ASN A 90 -14.67 10.14 6.67
N GLY A 91 -14.58 11.33 7.27
CA GLY A 91 -15.68 12.30 7.34
C GLY A 91 -15.77 13.31 6.19
N GLU A 92 -14.96 13.16 5.14
CA GLU A 92 -14.82 14.18 4.09
C GLU A 92 -16.13 14.48 3.34
N CYS A 93 -17.06 13.52 3.23
CA CYS A 93 -18.31 13.75 2.50
C CYS A 93 -19.30 14.70 3.21
N LEU A 94 -19.13 14.97 4.51
CA LEU A 94 -19.98 15.92 5.23
C LEU A 94 -19.52 17.38 5.06
N MET A 95 -18.32 17.61 4.55
CA MET A 95 -17.71 18.95 4.45
C MET A 95 -18.06 19.69 3.13
N GLY A 96 -19.03 19.18 2.36
CA GLY A 96 -19.20 19.53 0.93
C GLY A 96 -20.22 20.62 0.54
N GLU A 97 -21.01 21.22 1.45
CA GLU A 97 -22.13 22.10 1.01
C GLU A 97 -22.16 23.54 1.53
N GLU A 98 -21.20 24.01 2.34
CA GLU A 98 -21.18 25.41 2.80
C GLU A 98 -20.06 26.26 2.18
N SER A 99 -20.05 26.43 0.84
CA SER A 99 -19.33 27.55 0.19
C SER A 99 -19.81 27.82 -1.24
N SER A 100 -21.00 28.44 -1.36
CA SER A 100 -21.40 29.15 -2.58
C SER A 100 -22.21 30.40 -2.24
N SER A 101 -21.52 31.49 -1.87
CA SER A 101 -22.11 32.82 -1.73
C SER A 101 -22.27 33.50 -3.10
N GLY A 102 -23.41 33.23 -3.75
CA GLY A 102 -23.88 33.97 -4.91
C GLY A 102 -24.41 35.36 -4.51
N SER A 103 -23.73 36.41 -4.98
CA SER A 103 -24.16 37.80 -4.87
C SER A 103 -25.29 38.11 -5.87
N THR A 104 -26.51 38.31 -5.38
CA THR A 104 -27.57 39.03 -6.10
C THR A 104 -28.05 40.25 -5.31
N SER A 105 -27.74 41.42 -5.87
CA SER A 105 -28.33 42.71 -5.53
C SER A 105 -29.81 42.76 -5.93
N GLU A 106 -30.67 43.20 -5.02
CA GLU A 106 -31.77 44.14 -5.30
C GLU A 106 -32.40 44.60 -3.97
N GLY A 107 -32.84 45.86 -3.97
CA GLY A 107 -32.92 46.70 -2.79
C GLY A 107 -34.24 46.66 -2.02
N MET A 108 -34.18 47.20 -0.80
CA MET A 108 -35.33 47.84 -0.16
C MET A 108 -34.90 49.08 0.64
N THR A 109 -35.61 50.15 0.34
CA THR A 109 -35.63 51.45 0.99
C THR A 109 -36.31 51.39 2.36
N GLY A 110 -35.66 52.02 3.34
CA GLY A 110 -36.31 52.86 4.34
C GLY A 110 -36.60 52.23 5.69
N GLU A 111 -35.86 52.63 6.72
CA GLU A 111 -36.48 53.26 7.90
C GLU A 111 -35.41 53.98 8.74
N THR A 112 -35.68 55.25 9.02
CA THR A 112 -34.93 56.15 9.90
C THR A 112 -35.10 55.71 11.37
N GLY A 113 -34.09 55.03 11.91
CA GLY A 113 -33.96 54.73 13.33
C GLY A 113 -32.68 55.34 13.87
N THR A 114 -32.82 56.35 14.72
CA THR A 114 -31.74 57.12 15.37
C THR A 114 -30.98 56.22 16.36
N THR A 115 -29.76 55.78 16.01
CA THR A 115 -28.86 55.11 16.95
C THR A 115 -27.76 56.07 17.40
N THR A 116 -27.84 56.40 18.68
CA THR A 116 -26.88 57.15 19.48
C THR A 116 -25.50 56.52 19.40
N GLU A 117 -24.53 57.27 18.86
CA GLU A 117 -23.10 56.96 18.95
C GLU A 117 -22.64 57.05 20.41
N GLY A 118 -22.73 55.93 21.12
CA GLY A 118 -22.03 55.70 22.38
C GLY A 118 -20.65 55.13 22.07
N SER A 119 -19.69 56.00 21.79
CA SER A 119 -18.26 55.63 21.78
C SER A 119 -17.84 55.29 23.23
N SER A 120 -18.09 54.06 23.66
CA SER A 120 -17.49 53.51 24.87
C SER A 120 -16.12 52.97 24.51
N THR A 121 -15.10 53.78 24.79
CA THR A 121 -13.67 53.44 24.72
C THR A 121 -13.26 52.52 25.88
N THR A 122 -14.05 51.48 26.16
CA THR A 122 -13.58 50.38 27.01
C THR A 122 -12.47 49.70 26.23
N GLY A 123 -11.23 49.75 26.74
CA GLY A 123 -10.13 49.01 26.15
C GLY A 123 -10.49 47.52 25.98
N PRO A 124 -9.71 46.76 25.19
CA PRO A 124 -9.94 45.34 25.00
C PRO A 124 -10.17 44.68 26.37
N GLN A 125 -11.33 44.01 26.52
CA GLN A 125 -11.59 43.29 27.76
C GLN A 125 -10.50 42.23 27.93
N PRO A 126 -9.96 42.05 29.14
CA PRO A 126 -9.02 40.97 29.38
C PRO A 126 -9.72 39.62 29.12
N CYS A 127 -9.00 38.69 28.51
CA CYS A 127 -9.45 37.31 28.40
C CYS A 127 -9.53 36.68 29.81
N LEU A 128 -10.46 35.75 30.00
CA LEU A 128 -10.65 34.99 31.23
C LEU A 128 -10.28 33.51 31.04
N GLY A 129 -10.19 33.04 29.80
CA GLY A 129 -9.69 31.72 29.41
C GLY A 129 -9.37 31.67 27.91
N ASN A 130 -8.82 30.54 27.46
CA ASN A 130 -8.43 30.35 26.05
C ASN A 130 -9.62 30.51 25.08
N ASP A 131 -10.84 30.15 25.50
CA ASP A 131 -12.07 30.32 24.70
C ASP A 131 -12.37 31.79 24.34
N ASP A 132 -11.82 32.75 25.10
CA ASP A 132 -11.96 34.19 24.80
C ASP A 132 -10.97 34.67 23.71
N CYS A 133 -9.97 33.84 23.38
CA CYS A 133 -8.90 34.16 22.43
C CYS A 133 -9.16 33.51 21.07
N THR A 134 -10.00 34.14 20.26
CA THR A 134 -10.44 33.62 18.95
C THR A 134 -9.46 33.85 17.80
N ASP A 135 -8.38 34.60 18.03
CA ASP A 135 -7.32 34.79 17.04
C ASP A 135 -6.40 33.57 17.05
N ALA A 136 -6.36 32.84 15.94
CA ALA A 136 -5.50 31.67 15.75
C ALA A 136 -4.01 31.99 15.94
N ALA A 137 -3.58 33.25 15.77
CA ALA A 137 -2.19 33.67 16.00
C ALA A 137 -1.85 33.90 17.48
N THR A 138 -2.86 34.00 18.36
CA THR A 138 -2.71 34.16 19.81
C THR A 138 -3.84 33.45 20.57
N PRO A 139 -3.91 32.10 20.52
CA PRO A 139 -5.09 31.39 21.01
C PRO A 139 -5.08 31.17 22.54
N PHE A 140 -4.04 31.62 23.25
CA PHE A 140 -3.87 31.35 24.68
C PHE A 140 -4.12 32.60 25.51
N CYS A 141 -4.90 32.47 26.59
CA CYS A 141 -5.08 33.57 27.54
C CYS A 141 -4.01 33.52 28.62
N GLU A 142 -3.17 34.56 28.72
CA GLU A 142 -2.18 34.65 29.79
C GLU A 142 -2.86 35.14 31.09
N PRO A 143 -2.88 34.34 32.18
CA PRO A 143 -3.72 34.61 33.35
C PRO A 143 -3.37 35.89 34.11
N ASP A 144 -2.10 36.33 34.12
CA ASP A 144 -1.67 37.47 34.93
C ASP A 144 -1.97 38.82 34.26
N SER A 145 -1.92 38.87 32.93
CA SER A 145 -2.11 40.05 32.09
C SER A 145 -3.50 40.14 31.48
N GLY A 146 -4.20 39.01 31.36
CA GLY A 146 -5.48 38.91 30.65
C GLY A 146 -5.34 39.20 29.16
N GLN A 147 -4.15 38.98 28.58
CA GLN A 147 -3.90 39.17 27.15
C GLN A 147 -3.90 37.84 26.43
N CYS A 148 -4.47 37.82 25.22
CA CYS A 148 -4.29 36.71 24.30
C CYS A 148 -2.86 36.73 23.75
N VAL A 149 -2.16 35.61 23.92
CA VAL A 149 -0.75 35.41 23.58
C VAL A 149 -0.57 34.14 22.74
N ARG A 150 0.62 34.02 22.16
CA ARG A 150 1.12 32.78 21.55
C ARG A 150 1.47 31.76 22.63
N CYS A 151 1.71 30.51 22.24
CA CYS A 151 2.06 29.46 23.19
C CYS A 151 3.36 29.76 23.95
N ASP A 152 4.31 30.50 23.36
CA ASP A 152 5.55 30.92 24.03
C ASP A 152 5.35 32.04 25.06
N GLY A 153 4.14 32.60 25.13
CA GLY A 153 3.73 33.62 26.09
C GLY A 153 3.15 33.07 27.40
N VAL A 154 2.90 31.75 27.51
CA VAL A 154 2.38 31.14 28.74
C VAL A 154 3.47 30.40 29.53
N ALA A 155 3.22 30.10 30.81
CA ALA A 155 4.22 29.50 31.70
C ALA A 155 4.60 28.04 31.34
N ASN A 156 3.70 27.31 30.68
CA ASN A 156 3.93 25.95 30.19
C ASN A 156 3.51 25.86 28.71
N PRO A 157 4.36 26.30 27.77
CA PRO A 157 4.02 26.40 26.35
C PRO A 157 3.49 25.10 25.75
N ASP A 158 4.23 23.99 25.92
CA ASP A 158 3.85 22.68 25.39
C ASP A 158 2.59 22.15 26.08
N GLY A 159 2.48 22.32 27.40
CA GLY A 159 1.27 21.90 28.11
C GLY A 159 0.01 22.63 27.63
N ALA A 160 0.13 23.92 27.31
CA ALA A 160 -0.99 24.68 26.75
C ALA A 160 -1.37 24.22 25.34
N CYS A 161 -0.37 23.95 24.49
CA CYS A 161 -0.60 23.37 23.18
C CYS A 161 -1.27 21.98 23.28
N ALA A 162 -0.76 21.09 24.13
CA ALA A 162 -1.31 19.74 24.32
C ALA A 162 -2.74 19.72 24.88
N GLU A 163 -3.07 20.67 25.77
CA GLU A 163 -4.44 20.83 26.29
C GLU A 163 -5.40 21.40 25.23
N ALA A 164 -4.92 22.27 24.35
CA ALA A 164 -5.71 22.85 23.27
C ALA A 164 -5.95 21.85 22.13
N ASP A 165 -4.91 21.10 21.75
CA ASP A 165 -4.95 20.10 20.69
C ASP A 165 -3.91 19.00 20.95
N ALA A 166 -4.40 17.79 21.23
CA ALA A 166 -3.55 16.62 21.47
C ALA A 166 -2.71 16.21 20.25
N THR A 167 -3.09 16.63 19.03
CA THR A 167 -2.32 16.36 17.81
C THR A 167 -1.24 17.40 17.53
N ASN A 168 -1.24 18.53 18.26
CA ASN A 168 -0.24 19.60 18.13
C ASN A 168 0.32 20.04 19.50
N PRO A 169 0.96 19.13 20.27
CA PRO A 169 1.28 19.39 21.67
C PRO A 169 2.54 20.24 21.90
N LEU A 170 3.31 20.58 20.86
CA LEU A 170 4.60 21.26 21.03
C LEU A 170 4.50 22.73 20.64
N CYS A 171 5.07 23.61 21.46
CA CYS A 171 5.16 25.03 21.14
C CYS A 171 6.51 25.39 20.50
N ILE A 172 6.51 25.69 19.21
CA ILE A 172 7.70 26.08 18.45
C ILE A 172 7.49 27.45 17.81
N GLU A 173 8.38 28.39 18.13
CA GLU A 173 8.34 29.78 17.63
C GLU A 173 6.98 30.49 17.83
N GLY A 174 6.26 30.09 18.89
CA GLY A 174 4.96 30.63 19.26
C GLY A 174 3.78 30.03 18.51
N ALA A 175 3.97 28.95 17.74
CA ALA A 175 2.92 28.14 17.15
C ALA A 175 2.89 26.73 17.78
N CYS A 176 1.69 26.16 17.89
CA CYS A 176 1.55 24.75 18.27
C CYS A 176 1.76 23.87 17.03
N VAL A 177 2.62 22.87 17.14
CA VAL A 177 3.01 21.97 16.06
C VAL A 177 2.93 20.51 16.53
N ALA A 178 2.79 19.59 15.57
CA ALA A 178 2.62 18.17 15.86
C ALA A 178 3.88 17.54 16.44
N CYS A 179 5.03 17.90 15.90
CA CYS A 179 6.28 17.25 16.22
C CYS A 179 7.49 18.17 16.00
N THR A 180 8.64 17.73 16.49
CA THR A 180 9.96 18.24 16.09
C THR A 180 10.90 17.05 15.92
N PRO A 181 12.04 17.19 15.22
CA PRO A 181 13.04 16.13 15.15
C PRO A 181 13.51 15.63 16.54
N GLU A 182 13.52 16.51 17.54
CA GLU A 182 13.87 16.17 18.92
C GLU A 182 12.71 15.57 19.73
N ASN A 183 11.46 15.74 19.28
CA ASN A 183 10.26 15.22 19.94
C ASN A 183 9.21 14.75 18.90
N PRO A 184 9.40 13.54 18.32
CA PRO A 184 8.50 12.99 17.31
C PRO A 184 7.30 12.21 17.87
N ALA A 185 7.07 12.22 19.19
CA ALA A 185 6.16 11.28 19.88
C ALA A 185 4.74 11.19 19.28
N VAL A 186 4.15 12.31 18.84
CA VAL A 186 2.82 12.30 18.20
C VAL A 186 2.84 11.56 16.87
N CYS A 187 3.87 11.76 16.07
CA CYS A 187 4.00 11.07 14.79
C CYS A 187 4.34 9.60 15.02
N ASP A 188 5.18 9.27 16.00
CA ASP A 188 5.51 7.89 16.36
C ASP A 188 4.26 7.10 16.78
N ASP A 189 3.38 7.70 17.60
CA ASP A 189 2.11 7.10 18.01
C ASP A 189 1.16 6.83 16.82
N GLN A 190 1.31 7.60 15.73
CA GLN A 190 0.57 7.44 14.48
C GLN A 190 1.32 6.59 13.44
N LEU A 191 2.53 6.14 13.76
CA LEU A 191 3.47 5.51 12.85
C LEU A 191 3.75 6.37 11.59
N LEU A 192 3.89 7.68 11.77
CA LEU A 192 4.22 8.65 10.73
C LEU A 192 5.60 9.27 10.99
N LEU A 193 6.14 9.96 9.99
CA LEU A 193 7.41 10.66 10.09
C LEU A 193 7.19 12.10 10.55
N CYS A 194 8.06 12.61 11.41
CA CYS A 194 8.11 14.04 11.67
C CYS A 194 8.92 14.76 10.57
N ASP A 195 8.27 15.59 9.77
CA ASP A 195 8.96 16.50 8.86
C ASP A 195 9.48 17.72 9.64
N GLY A 196 10.81 17.78 9.82
CA GLY A 196 11.46 18.86 10.57
C GLY A 196 11.35 20.25 9.94
N ASP A 197 11.03 20.34 8.63
CA ASP A 197 10.87 21.63 7.96
C ASP A 197 9.46 22.21 8.18
N THR A 198 8.44 21.34 8.22
CA THR A 198 7.04 21.76 8.39
C THR A 198 6.50 21.54 9.81
N ASN A 199 7.22 20.80 10.66
CA ASN A 199 6.80 20.34 11.98
C ASN A 199 5.45 19.58 11.96
N ALA A 200 5.20 18.87 10.86
CA ALA A 200 3.98 18.09 10.64
C ALA A 200 4.30 16.60 10.54
N CYS A 201 3.32 15.75 10.88
CA CYS A 201 3.41 14.32 10.62
C CYS A 201 3.12 14.05 9.15
N VAL A 202 4.06 13.45 8.44
CA VAL A 202 3.97 13.12 7.02
C VAL A 202 4.07 11.61 6.81
N PRO A 203 3.42 11.07 5.77
CA PRO A 203 3.55 9.65 5.45
C PRO A 203 4.97 9.29 5.01
N CYS A 204 5.39 8.06 5.31
CA CYS A 204 6.58 7.49 4.70
C CYS A 204 6.34 7.12 3.23
N THR A 205 7.35 7.31 2.40
CA THR A 205 7.33 7.02 0.96
C THR A 205 8.35 5.95 0.56
N GLU A 206 9.25 5.60 1.48
CA GLU A 206 10.28 4.57 1.34
C GLU A 206 10.52 3.87 2.68
N HIS A 207 10.97 2.62 2.63
CA HIS A 207 11.21 1.81 3.82
C HIS A 207 12.28 2.39 4.75
N GLY A 208 13.35 2.95 4.18
CA GLY A 208 14.49 3.49 4.93
C GLY A 208 14.21 4.75 5.76
N GLN A 209 13.05 5.39 5.59
CA GLN A 209 12.66 6.54 6.40
C GLN A 209 12.21 6.16 7.82
N CYS A 210 11.76 4.92 8.01
CA CYS A 210 11.17 4.46 9.26
C CYS A 210 12.23 3.91 10.21
N GLY A 211 12.03 4.10 11.53
CA GLY A 211 12.93 3.56 12.57
C GLY A 211 13.02 2.02 12.54
N SER A 212 11.91 1.34 12.23
CA SER A 212 11.85 -0.10 11.99
C SER A 212 12.54 -0.56 10.70
N GLY A 213 12.94 0.38 9.84
CA GLY A 213 13.47 0.11 8.51
C GLY A 213 12.43 -0.30 7.47
N ALA A 214 11.12 -0.24 7.79
CA ALA A 214 10.05 -0.59 6.87
C ALA A 214 8.87 0.39 6.92
N CYS A 215 8.24 0.56 5.76
CA CYS A 215 7.10 1.43 5.51
C CYS A 215 5.99 0.62 4.82
N GLU A 216 4.77 0.72 5.30
CA GLU A 216 3.57 0.28 4.60
C GLU A 216 3.27 1.25 3.45
N LEU A 217 3.96 1.07 2.33
CA LEU A 217 3.94 2.00 1.19
C LEU A 217 2.54 2.33 0.66
N ALA A 218 1.58 1.43 0.84
CA ALA A 218 0.19 1.64 0.44
C ALA A 218 -0.55 2.63 1.37
N MET A 219 -0.18 2.69 2.64
CA MET A 219 -0.82 3.54 3.67
C MET A 219 0.04 4.73 4.07
N GLY A 220 1.33 4.70 3.74
CA GLY A 220 2.29 5.73 4.15
C GLY A 220 2.61 5.70 5.64
N ARG A 221 2.57 4.54 6.30
CA ARG A 221 2.85 4.39 7.74
C ARG A 221 4.04 3.49 7.98
N CYS A 222 4.82 3.77 9.01
CA CYS A 222 5.95 2.95 9.41
C CYS A 222 5.50 1.65 10.07
N PHE A 223 6.27 0.58 9.88
CA PHE A 223 6.04 -0.65 10.63
C PHE A 223 6.37 -0.44 12.12
N PRO A 224 5.64 -1.09 13.05
CA PRO A 224 6.04 -1.18 14.44
C PRO A 224 7.42 -1.84 14.60
N GLU A 225 8.20 -1.41 15.59
CA GLU A 225 9.53 -1.95 15.89
C GLU A 225 9.50 -3.25 16.74
N ASP A 226 8.30 -3.75 17.07
CA ASP A 226 8.11 -4.90 17.97
C ASP A 226 8.73 -6.21 17.43
N PHE A 227 8.79 -6.35 16.10
CA PHE A 227 9.38 -7.51 15.43
C PHE A 227 10.19 -7.06 14.21
N VAL A 228 11.46 -6.78 14.43
CA VAL A 228 12.46 -6.53 13.37
C VAL A 228 13.57 -7.55 13.53
N VAL A 229 13.74 -8.43 12.52
CA VAL A 229 14.67 -9.55 12.59
C VAL A 229 15.48 -9.69 11.31
N HIS A 230 16.69 -10.22 11.45
CA HIS A 230 17.59 -10.50 10.33
C HIS A 230 17.64 -12.00 10.01
N VAL A 231 17.65 -12.32 8.72
CA VAL A 231 17.80 -13.68 8.20
C VAL A 231 19.10 -13.78 7.41
N ASP A 232 19.96 -14.72 7.79
CA ASP A 232 21.18 -15.06 7.06
C ASP A 232 21.39 -16.58 7.13
N GLY A 233 21.24 -17.26 5.99
CA GLY A 233 21.38 -18.72 5.92
C GLY A 233 22.82 -19.22 6.04
N ASP A 234 23.83 -18.36 5.93
CA ASP A 234 25.22 -18.70 6.26
C ASP A 234 25.49 -18.61 7.78
N GLY A 235 24.51 -18.06 8.51
CA GLY A 235 24.47 -17.94 9.97
C GLY A 235 25.07 -16.64 10.48
N GLY A 236 24.76 -16.30 11.73
CA GLY A 236 25.23 -15.05 12.36
C GLY A 236 24.15 -13.99 12.57
N GLN A 237 22.93 -14.24 12.11
CA GLN A 237 21.74 -13.42 12.36
C GLN A 237 20.69 -14.17 13.20
N ASP A 238 19.54 -13.53 13.43
CA ASP A 238 18.44 -14.04 14.27
C ASP A 238 17.89 -15.37 13.76
N TYR A 239 17.79 -15.51 12.42
CA TYR A 239 17.33 -16.72 11.76
C TYR A 239 18.26 -17.15 10.62
N THR A 240 18.27 -18.45 10.33
CA THR A 240 18.96 -19.01 9.16
C THR A 240 18.03 -19.34 8.00
N SER A 241 16.73 -19.05 8.13
CA SER A 241 15.77 -19.28 7.05
C SER A 241 14.61 -18.29 7.13
N ILE A 242 14.16 -17.81 5.97
CA ILE A 242 13.05 -16.86 5.87
C ILE A 242 11.75 -17.47 6.41
N ALA A 243 11.50 -18.75 6.12
CA ALA A 243 10.29 -19.44 6.57
C ALA A 243 10.18 -19.53 8.11
N ALA A 244 11.31 -19.66 8.82
CA ALA A 244 11.31 -19.63 10.28
C ALA A 244 10.97 -18.24 10.82
N ALA A 245 11.59 -17.18 10.26
CA ALA A 245 11.29 -15.81 10.66
C ALA A 245 9.82 -15.43 10.41
N VAL A 246 9.26 -15.81 9.26
CA VAL A 246 7.83 -15.63 8.94
C VAL A 246 6.93 -16.41 9.92
N GLY A 247 7.34 -17.63 10.29
CA GLY A 247 6.56 -18.49 11.19
C GLY A 247 6.49 -17.98 12.64
N ASP A 248 7.44 -17.14 13.04
CA ASP A 248 7.51 -16.55 14.38
C ASP A 248 6.74 -15.22 14.50
N VAL A 249 6.29 -14.64 13.38
CA VAL A 249 5.28 -13.57 13.40
C VAL A 249 3.93 -14.21 13.68
N ASP A 250 3.19 -13.79 14.70
CA ASP A 250 1.85 -14.33 14.98
C ASP A 250 0.83 -13.89 13.92
N ASP A 251 -0.29 -14.60 13.81
CA ASP A 251 -1.38 -14.24 12.88
C ASP A 251 -1.97 -12.85 13.21
N GLY A 252 -2.27 -12.06 12.19
CA GLY A 252 -2.78 -10.69 12.37
C GLY A 252 -1.75 -9.65 12.82
N LEU A 253 -0.48 -10.02 13.02
CA LEU A 253 0.56 -9.09 13.48
C LEU A 253 1.50 -8.61 12.37
N TYR A 254 2.30 -7.60 12.72
CA TYR A 254 3.32 -7.00 11.89
C TYR A 254 4.68 -7.69 12.07
N GLY A 255 5.49 -7.72 11.01
CA GLY A 255 6.88 -8.13 11.11
C GLY A 255 7.76 -7.55 9.99
N VAL A 256 8.95 -7.10 10.35
CA VAL A 256 10.00 -6.69 9.42
C VAL A 256 11.09 -7.76 9.41
N ILE A 257 11.36 -8.32 8.24
CA ILE A 257 12.33 -9.38 8.03
C ILE A 257 13.36 -8.89 7.01
N VAL A 258 14.55 -8.57 7.48
CA VAL A 258 15.69 -8.18 6.65
C VAL A 258 16.45 -9.43 6.24
N VAL A 259 16.52 -9.69 4.94
CA VAL A 259 17.10 -10.90 4.36
C VAL A 259 18.48 -10.57 3.77
N HIS A 260 19.49 -11.26 4.26
CA HIS A 260 20.84 -11.18 3.75
C HIS A 260 21.05 -12.16 2.58
N GLU A 261 21.90 -11.81 1.62
CA GLU A 261 22.29 -12.71 0.53
C GLU A 261 23.12 -13.90 1.05
N LEU A 262 22.95 -15.06 0.41
CA LEU A 262 23.78 -16.22 0.69
C LEU A 262 25.05 -16.20 -0.17
N ASP A 263 26.14 -16.70 0.41
CA ASP A 263 27.44 -16.81 -0.22
C ASP A 263 27.36 -17.46 -1.61
N GLY A 264 28.06 -16.83 -2.57
CA GLY A 264 28.16 -17.35 -3.94
C GLY A 264 26.86 -17.29 -4.73
N ALA A 265 25.95 -16.35 -4.40
CA ALA A 265 24.65 -16.17 -5.02
C ALA A 265 23.76 -17.43 -4.88
N ALA A 266 23.86 -18.11 -3.74
CA ALA A 266 22.96 -19.20 -3.40
C ALA A 266 21.55 -18.68 -3.08
N SER A 267 20.55 -19.56 -3.17
CA SER A 267 19.15 -19.23 -2.92
C SER A 267 18.64 -19.81 -1.61
N TYR A 268 17.73 -19.08 -0.97
CA TYR A 268 16.89 -19.59 0.11
C TYR A 268 15.89 -20.59 -0.47
N GLN A 269 16.23 -21.87 -0.38
CA GLN A 269 15.37 -22.94 -0.84
C GLN A 269 14.29 -23.27 0.19
N THR A 270 13.03 -23.12 -0.19
CA THR A 270 11.89 -23.46 0.66
C THR A 270 11.19 -24.73 0.14
N ALA A 271 11.29 -25.81 0.91
CA ALA A 271 10.60 -27.05 0.62
C ALA A 271 9.08 -26.81 0.73
N GLY A 272 8.39 -26.70 -0.40
CA GLY A 272 6.96 -26.35 -0.44
C GLY A 272 6.67 -24.92 -0.87
N GLY A 273 7.68 -24.08 -1.10
CA GLY A 273 7.52 -22.64 -1.32
C GLY A 273 7.50 -21.86 0.00
N LEU A 274 7.82 -20.57 -0.04
CA LEU A 274 7.64 -19.67 1.10
C LEU A 274 6.17 -19.25 1.14
N THR A 275 5.44 -19.59 2.19
CA THR A 275 4.03 -19.19 2.34
C THR A 275 3.90 -18.15 3.44
N ILE A 276 3.22 -17.04 3.12
CA ILE A 276 2.78 -16.02 4.07
C ILE A 276 1.26 -15.98 4.02
N GLY A 277 0.62 -16.15 5.17
CA GLY A 277 -0.83 -16.14 5.34
C GLY A 277 -1.22 -15.78 6.76
N GLY A 278 -2.49 -16.02 7.14
CA GLY A 278 -2.97 -15.79 8.51
C GLY A 278 -3.22 -14.32 8.84
N GLY A 279 -3.46 -13.46 7.84
CA GLY A 279 -3.74 -12.04 8.07
C GLY A 279 -2.53 -11.23 8.53
N LYS A 280 -1.31 -11.76 8.36
CA LYS A 280 -0.07 -11.07 8.74
C LYS A 280 0.20 -9.88 7.82
N THR A 281 0.89 -8.86 8.35
CA THR A 281 1.48 -7.78 7.56
C THR A 281 2.99 -7.86 7.65
N ILE A 282 3.66 -8.27 6.57
CA ILE A 282 5.12 -8.52 6.58
C ILE A 282 5.84 -7.62 5.57
N ALA A 283 6.93 -7.00 6.00
CA ALA A 283 7.94 -6.43 5.11
C ALA A 283 9.12 -7.41 4.97
N LEU A 284 9.32 -7.95 3.77
CA LEU A 284 10.50 -8.72 3.37
C LEU A 284 11.46 -7.78 2.64
N LEU A 285 12.58 -7.45 3.25
CA LEU A 285 13.52 -6.45 2.73
C LEU A 285 14.88 -7.08 2.46
N ALA A 286 15.51 -6.76 1.33
CA ALA A 286 16.91 -7.09 1.14
C ALA A 286 17.78 -6.23 2.07
N ALA A 287 18.82 -6.83 2.63
CA ALA A 287 19.84 -6.06 3.34
C ALA A 287 20.53 -5.05 2.39
N PRO A 288 20.97 -3.88 2.89
CA PRO A 288 21.54 -2.84 2.05
C PRO A 288 22.73 -3.32 1.19
N GLY A 289 22.59 -3.22 -0.13
CA GLY A 289 23.63 -3.60 -1.09
C GLY A 289 23.72 -5.09 -1.40
N GLU A 290 22.79 -5.89 -0.90
CA GLU A 290 22.72 -7.35 -1.11
C GLU A 290 21.55 -7.71 -2.02
N ALA A 291 21.61 -8.86 -2.69
CA ALA A 291 20.57 -9.32 -3.62
C ALA A 291 20.10 -10.76 -3.31
N PRO A 292 19.42 -10.98 -2.17
CA PRO A 292 18.98 -12.31 -1.75
C PRO A 292 17.99 -12.93 -2.75
N ILE A 293 18.13 -14.24 -2.95
CA ILE A 293 17.31 -15.02 -3.89
C ILE A 293 16.41 -15.98 -3.13
N ILE A 294 15.10 -15.91 -3.36
CA ILE A 294 14.11 -16.90 -2.92
C ILE A 294 13.86 -17.90 -4.05
N GLN A 295 13.93 -19.19 -3.74
CA GLN A 295 13.67 -20.25 -4.71
C GLN A 295 12.75 -21.34 -4.12
N GLY A 296 11.62 -21.54 -4.76
CA GLY A 296 10.72 -22.67 -4.51
C GLY A 296 11.23 -23.95 -5.14
N THR A 297 10.85 -25.08 -4.55
CA THR A 297 11.22 -26.42 -5.06
C THR A 297 10.06 -27.10 -5.77
N GLY A 298 10.34 -27.76 -6.90
CA GLY A 298 9.33 -28.47 -7.68
C GLY A 298 8.31 -27.51 -8.30
N THR A 299 7.02 -27.87 -8.23
CA THR A 299 5.93 -27.04 -8.80
C THR A 299 5.43 -25.95 -7.84
N ASN A 300 6.03 -25.81 -6.67
CA ASN A 300 5.61 -24.80 -5.71
C ASN A 300 6.14 -23.42 -6.12
N PRO A 301 5.35 -22.35 -5.92
CA PRO A 301 5.85 -21.00 -6.14
C PRO A 301 7.04 -20.71 -5.22
N GLY A 302 7.89 -19.76 -5.59
CA GLY A 302 8.95 -19.26 -4.72
C GLY A 302 8.36 -18.56 -3.49
N LEU A 303 7.37 -17.68 -3.73
CA LEU A 303 6.59 -17.01 -2.71
C LEU A 303 5.09 -17.17 -2.97
N ARG A 304 4.35 -17.54 -1.94
CA ARG A 304 2.89 -17.62 -1.91
C ARG A 304 2.37 -16.67 -0.83
N VAL A 305 1.53 -15.73 -1.22
CA VAL A 305 0.81 -14.83 -0.31
C VAL A 305 -0.66 -15.20 -0.39
N GLU A 306 -1.25 -15.62 0.71
CA GLU A 306 -2.61 -16.17 0.71
C GLU A 306 -3.42 -15.72 1.93
N VAL A 307 -4.74 -15.92 1.85
CA VAL A 307 -5.74 -15.59 2.87
C VAL A 307 -6.05 -14.09 2.95
N ALA A 308 -7.34 -13.78 2.98
CA ALA A 308 -7.85 -12.43 3.18
C ALA A 308 -7.24 -11.75 4.41
N GLY A 309 -6.81 -10.50 4.22
CA GLY A 309 -6.17 -9.69 5.25
C GLY A 309 -4.64 -9.87 5.32
N THR A 310 -4.05 -10.83 4.61
CA THR A 310 -2.59 -10.94 4.52
C THR A 310 -2.04 -9.87 3.58
N THR A 311 -1.00 -9.15 4.03
CA THR A 311 -0.33 -8.07 3.32
C THR A 311 1.17 -8.31 3.31
N VAL A 312 1.80 -8.28 2.14
CA VAL A 312 3.26 -8.43 2.02
C VAL A 312 3.87 -7.28 1.23
N TYR A 313 4.90 -6.66 1.78
CA TYR A 313 5.77 -5.70 1.10
C TYR A 313 7.12 -6.37 0.83
N VAL A 314 7.61 -6.30 -0.40
CA VAL A 314 8.88 -6.92 -0.82
C VAL A 314 9.75 -5.85 -1.46
N ASP A 315 10.99 -5.67 -0.99
CA ASP A 315 11.91 -4.67 -1.54
C ASP A 315 13.33 -5.22 -1.76
N GLY A 316 13.84 -5.13 -2.99
CA GLY A 316 15.19 -5.53 -3.35
C GLY A 316 15.44 -7.05 -3.44
N LEU A 317 14.43 -7.90 -3.24
CA LEU A 317 14.59 -9.36 -3.33
C LEU A 317 14.46 -9.86 -4.78
N SER A 318 15.12 -10.98 -5.06
CA SER A 318 14.85 -11.77 -6.26
C SER A 318 14.06 -13.05 -5.92
N VAL A 319 13.03 -13.36 -6.71
CA VAL A 319 12.37 -14.66 -6.71
C VAL A 319 12.68 -15.32 -8.06
N SER A 320 13.58 -16.31 -8.05
CA SER A 320 14.11 -16.86 -9.30
C SER A 320 14.53 -18.32 -9.25
N GLY A 321 14.64 -18.93 -10.44
CA GLY A 321 15.14 -20.28 -10.61
C GLY A 321 14.12 -21.38 -10.27
N ASN A 322 12.83 -21.07 -10.14
CA ASN A 322 11.83 -22.08 -9.78
C ASN A 322 11.65 -23.10 -10.92
N THR A 323 11.90 -24.38 -10.61
CA THR A 323 11.84 -25.48 -11.58
C THR A 323 10.44 -26.07 -11.68
N GLY A 324 9.56 -25.38 -12.40
CA GLY A 324 8.17 -25.79 -12.68
C GLY A 324 7.13 -25.03 -11.86
N GLY A 325 7.56 -24.34 -10.79
CA GLY A 325 6.73 -23.42 -10.03
C GLY A 325 6.75 -22.00 -10.60
N LEU A 326 5.71 -21.24 -10.23
CA LEU A 326 5.64 -19.80 -10.44
C LEU A 326 6.76 -19.09 -9.67
N GLY A 327 7.08 -17.85 -10.04
CA GLY A 327 7.81 -16.95 -9.16
C GLY A 327 6.99 -16.68 -7.90
N ILE A 328 5.88 -15.94 -8.08
CA ILE A 328 5.00 -15.53 -6.99
C ILE A 328 3.55 -15.92 -7.30
N GLN A 329 2.83 -16.34 -6.27
CA GLN A 329 1.38 -16.51 -6.29
C GLN A 329 0.74 -15.65 -5.20
N VAL A 330 -0.22 -14.80 -5.57
CA VAL A 330 -1.03 -13.98 -4.65
C VAL A 330 -2.48 -14.45 -4.77
N ASP A 331 -3.07 -14.87 -3.65
CA ASP A 331 -4.38 -15.53 -3.63
C ASP A 331 -5.26 -14.95 -2.51
N GLU A 332 -6.26 -14.14 -2.89
CA GLU A 332 -7.14 -13.44 -1.93
C GLU A 332 -6.34 -12.59 -0.91
N ALA A 333 -5.24 -11.98 -1.34
CA ALA A 333 -4.33 -11.24 -0.47
C ALA A 333 -3.75 -10.00 -1.17
N PHE A 334 -3.00 -9.19 -0.43
CA PHE A 334 -2.30 -8.00 -0.95
C PHE A 334 -0.79 -8.22 -1.02
N ALA A 335 -0.18 -7.88 -2.17
CA ALA A 335 1.26 -7.85 -2.31
C ALA A 335 1.75 -6.56 -2.99
N TRP A 336 2.75 -5.92 -2.39
CA TRP A 336 3.47 -4.79 -2.95
C TRP A 336 4.92 -5.18 -3.19
N LEU A 337 5.38 -5.12 -4.42
CA LEU A 337 6.78 -5.33 -4.78
C LEU A 337 7.38 -4.01 -5.20
N ASP A 338 8.49 -3.65 -4.57
CA ASP A 338 9.33 -2.52 -4.92
C ASP A 338 10.73 -3.02 -5.29
N ARG A 339 11.33 -2.45 -6.34
CA ARG A 339 12.73 -2.74 -6.77
C ARG A 339 13.11 -4.23 -6.78
N SER A 340 12.15 -5.10 -7.11
CA SER A 340 12.28 -6.55 -6.95
C SER A 340 12.34 -7.26 -8.30
N ARG A 341 12.92 -8.47 -8.32
CA ARG A 341 13.14 -9.25 -9.54
C ARG A 341 12.44 -10.61 -9.47
N VAL A 342 11.34 -10.78 -10.21
CA VAL A 342 10.63 -12.07 -10.34
C VAL A 342 10.90 -12.66 -11.73
N VAL A 343 11.98 -13.43 -11.85
CA VAL A 343 12.54 -13.80 -13.16
C VAL A 343 13.03 -15.24 -13.21
N GLN A 344 13.23 -15.78 -14.42
CA GLN A 344 13.73 -17.14 -14.65
C GLN A 344 12.92 -18.25 -13.94
N ASN A 345 11.61 -18.06 -13.77
CA ASN A 345 10.74 -19.05 -13.15
C ASN A 345 10.01 -19.85 -14.22
N SER A 346 10.27 -21.16 -14.29
CA SER A 346 9.82 -21.96 -15.43
C SER A 346 8.32 -22.28 -15.39
N GLY A 347 7.63 -22.02 -14.27
CA GLY A 347 6.18 -22.10 -14.15
C GLY A 347 5.44 -20.78 -14.41
N GLY A 348 6.15 -19.71 -14.78
CA GLY A 348 5.60 -18.35 -14.95
C GLY A 348 6.15 -17.36 -13.93
N GLY A 349 5.95 -16.06 -14.15
CA GLY A 349 6.42 -15.01 -13.25
C GLY A 349 5.52 -14.86 -12.03
N ILE A 350 4.43 -14.10 -12.15
CA ILE A 350 3.49 -13.81 -11.07
C ILE A 350 2.06 -14.19 -11.49
N VAL A 351 1.32 -14.82 -10.58
CA VAL A 351 -0.14 -15.01 -10.71
C VAL A 351 -0.83 -14.33 -9.53
N ALA A 352 -1.76 -13.41 -9.81
CA ALA A 352 -2.69 -12.86 -8.82
C ALA A 352 -4.10 -13.41 -9.12
N GLN A 353 -4.81 -13.87 -8.08
CA GLN A 353 -6.11 -14.53 -8.26
C GLN A 353 -7.05 -14.33 -7.07
N ASN A 354 -8.33 -14.65 -7.29
CA ASN A 354 -9.37 -14.67 -6.24
C ASN A 354 -9.48 -13.35 -5.47
N SER A 355 -9.62 -12.25 -6.19
CA SER A 355 -9.67 -10.88 -5.62
C SER A 355 -8.38 -10.43 -4.94
N ALA A 356 -7.25 -11.05 -5.27
CA ALA A 356 -5.94 -10.52 -4.89
C ALA A 356 -5.71 -9.11 -5.45
N GLU A 357 -4.89 -8.35 -4.74
CA GLU A 357 -4.43 -7.03 -5.12
C GLU A 357 -2.90 -7.05 -5.24
N LEU A 358 -2.38 -6.58 -6.38
CA LEU A 358 -0.95 -6.60 -6.67
C LEU A 358 -0.47 -5.21 -7.07
N THR A 359 0.55 -4.70 -6.39
CA THR A 359 1.28 -3.49 -6.78
C THR A 359 2.71 -3.82 -7.16
N LEU A 360 3.16 -3.35 -8.32
CA LEU A 360 4.53 -3.49 -8.81
C LEU A 360 5.13 -2.11 -9.07
N ARG A 361 6.24 -1.80 -8.41
CA ARG A 361 6.99 -0.55 -8.55
C ARG A 361 8.46 -0.86 -8.81
N ASN A 362 9.06 -0.28 -9.86
CA ASN A 362 10.48 -0.52 -10.20
C ASN A 362 10.86 -2.01 -10.30
N CYS A 363 9.97 -2.87 -10.79
CA CYS A 363 10.20 -4.31 -10.80
C CYS A 363 10.67 -4.86 -12.16
N PHE A 364 11.39 -5.97 -12.13
CA PHE A 364 11.55 -6.87 -13.27
C PHE A 364 10.65 -8.09 -13.10
N VAL A 365 9.80 -8.36 -14.09
CA VAL A 365 8.93 -9.54 -14.08
C VAL A 365 9.07 -10.31 -15.39
N GLY A 366 9.46 -11.57 -15.29
CA GLY A 366 9.69 -12.41 -16.46
C GLY A 366 9.34 -13.87 -16.20
N GLY A 367 8.70 -14.49 -17.18
CA GLY A 367 8.55 -15.95 -17.25
C GLY A 367 9.86 -16.58 -17.72
N GLY A 368 10.17 -17.79 -17.25
CA GLY A 368 11.23 -18.60 -17.86
C GLY A 368 10.93 -18.92 -19.33
N ALA A 369 11.88 -19.55 -20.02
CA ALA A 369 11.73 -19.96 -21.42
C ALA A 369 10.80 -21.18 -21.59
N GLN A 370 9.64 -21.24 -20.94
CA GLN A 370 8.71 -22.39 -20.97
C GLN A 370 7.29 -21.98 -21.39
N ASP A 371 7.16 -20.91 -22.17
CA ASP A 371 5.88 -20.53 -22.78
C ASP A 371 4.75 -20.28 -21.77
N VAL A 372 5.10 -19.65 -20.64
CA VAL A 372 4.13 -19.22 -19.62
C VAL A 372 4.17 -17.70 -19.52
N ASP A 373 3.02 -17.11 -19.24
CA ASP A 373 2.87 -15.68 -19.03
C ASP A 373 3.80 -15.17 -17.92
N ALA A 374 4.34 -13.98 -18.11
CA ALA A 374 5.14 -13.31 -17.09
C ALA A 374 4.26 -12.82 -15.93
N LEU A 375 3.09 -12.27 -16.25
CA LEU A 375 2.11 -11.80 -15.28
C LEU A 375 0.69 -12.21 -15.70
N ALA A 376 -0.03 -12.90 -14.82
CA ALA A 376 -1.40 -13.32 -15.05
C ALA A 376 -2.33 -12.88 -13.91
N LEU A 377 -3.48 -12.30 -14.25
CA LEU A 377 -4.52 -11.85 -13.34
C LEU A 377 -5.79 -12.68 -13.54
N ASN A 378 -6.37 -13.21 -12.46
CA ASN A 378 -7.59 -14.02 -12.50
C ASN A 378 -8.61 -13.53 -11.46
N GLY A 379 -9.46 -12.59 -11.88
CA GLY A 379 -10.39 -11.88 -11.01
C GLY A 379 -9.65 -11.07 -9.93
N SER A 380 -8.57 -10.39 -10.30
CA SER A 380 -7.70 -9.63 -9.39
C SER A 380 -7.41 -8.22 -9.91
N SER A 381 -6.84 -7.35 -9.08
CA SER A 381 -6.40 -6.00 -9.48
C SER A 381 -4.88 -5.90 -9.57
N LEU A 382 -4.40 -5.01 -10.45
CA LEU A 382 -3.00 -4.71 -10.65
C LEU A 382 -2.77 -3.20 -10.80
N GLU A 383 -1.85 -2.68 -9.99
CA GLU A 383 -1.22 -1.38 -10.19
C GLU A 383 0.25 -1.58 -10.54
N MET A 384 0.70 -1.00 -11.66
CA MET A 384 2.06 -1.17 -12.16
C MET A 384 2.68 0.18 -12.52
N LEU A 385 3.84 0.47 -11.93
CA LEU A 385 4.58 1.71 -12.10
C LEU A 385 6.06 1.42 -12.36
N TYR A 386 6.63 2.03 -13.40
CA TYR A 386 8.04 1.85 -13.77
C TYR A 386 8.49 0.38 -13.70
N THR A 387 7.74 -0.53 -14.30
CA THR A 387 8.05 -1.97 -14.22
C THR A 387 8.35 -2.49 -15.63
N THR A 388 9.32 -3.39 -15.75
CA THR A 388 9.63 -4.06 -17.02
C THR A 388 9.13 -5.49 -16.96
N VAL A 389 8.19 -5.82 -17.85
CA VAL A 389 7.59 -7.14 -17.95
C VAL A 389 7.95 -7.78 -19.30
N GLY A 390 8.69 -8.88 -19.23
CA GLY A 390 9.14 -9.64 -20.40
C GLY A 390 8.50 -11.03 -20.45
N GLY A 391 7.58 -11.23 -21.39
CA GLY A 391 7.05 -12.54 -21.74
C GLY A 391 8.16 -13.45 -22.29
N GLY A 392 8.28 -14.66 -21.74
CA GLY A 392 9.23 -15.64 -22.26
C GLY A 392 8.93 -16.02 -23.72
N GLY A 393 9.74 -16.90 -24.31
CA GLY A 393 9.38 -17.48 -25.59
C GLY A 393 10.35 -18.57 -26.03
N VAL A 394 9.83 -19.79 -26.12
CA VAL A 394 10.36 -20.80 -27.04
C VAL A 394 9.60 -20.62 -28.36
N LEU A 395 10.24 -20.90 -29.49
CA LEU A 395 9.58 -20.84 -30.80
C LEU A 395 8.32 -21.72 -30.81
N GLY A 396 7.14 -21.10 -30.80
CA GLY A 396 5.83 -21.77 -30.82
C GLY A 396 5.06 -21.79 -29.50
N GLY A 397 5.54 -21.04 -28.49
CA GLY A 397 4.90 -20.83 -27.22
C GLY A 397 3.61 -20.02 -27.22
N ARG A 398 3.15 -19.71 -26.01
CA ARG A 398 2.13 -18.70 -25.72
C ARG A 398 2.50 -18.02 -24.40
N ALA A 399 3.51 -17.18 -24.44
CA ALA A 399 3.88 -16.35 -23.30
C ALA A 399 3.53 -14.90 -23.61
N ARG A 400 2.82 -14.25 -22.69
CA ARG A 400 2.47 -12.83 -22.76
C ARG A 400 3.18 -12.09 -21.63
N ALA A 401 3.37 -10.79 -21.81
CA ALA A 401 3.82 -9.94 -20.71
C ALA A 401 2.71 -9.84 -19.65
N LEU A 402 1.49 -9.53 -20.09
CA LEU A 402 0.32 -9.38 -19.22
C LEU A 402 -0.89 -10.12 -19.78
N PHE A 403 -1.44 -11.05 -18.99
CA PHE A 403 -2.66 -11.76 -19.29
C PHE A 403 -3.72 -11.52 -18.20
N CYS A 404 -4.97 -11.30 -18.60
CA CYS A 404 -6.09 -11.18 -17.67
C CYS A 404 -7.25 -12.10 -18.04
N GLU A 405 -7.78 -12.78 -17.03
CA GLU A 405 -9.00 -13.57 -17.07
C GLU A 405 -9.99 -13.06 -16.01
N GLY A 406 -11.29 -13.35 -16.21
CA GLY A 406 -12.33 -12.94 -15.28
C GLY A 406 -12.54 -11.43 -15.21
N ALA A 407 -13.04 -10.94 -14.07
CA ALA A 407 -13.28 -9.52 -13.82
C ALA A 407 -12.02 -8.81 -13.30
N SER A 408 -10.88 -9.01 -13.96
CA SER A 408 -9.62 -8.40 -13.56
C SER A 408 -9.52 -6.94 -13.99
N MET A 409 -8.82 -6.12 -13.21
CA MET A 409 -8.51 -4.72 -13.53
C MET A 409 -7.01 -4.51 -13.51
N ALA A 410 -6.49 -3.71 -14.43
CA ALA A 410 -5.07 -3.41 -14.48
C ALA A 410 -4.84 -1.96 -14.92
N ASN A 411 -4.01 -1.24 -14.16
CA ASN A 411 -3.51 0.08 -14.50
C ASN A 411 -1.99 0.00 -14.59
N VAL A 412 -1.45 0.43 -15.73
CA VAL A 412 -0.03 0.36 -16.05
C VAL A 412 0.47 1.74 -16.46
N ARG A 413 1.52 2.21 -15.79
CA ARG A 413 2.12 3.52 -16.03
C ARG A 413 3.64 3.46 -16.09
N ASN A 414 4.24 4.25 -16.98
CA ASN A 414 5.68 4.41 -17.11
C ASN A 414 6.46 3.07 -17.28
N SER A 415 5.83 2.05 -17.86
CA SER A 415 6.33 0.67 -17.82
C SER A 415 6.66 0.12 -19.21
N ILE A 416 7.37 -1.01 -19.28
CA ILE A 416 7.65 -1.74 -20.53
C ILE A 416 6.92 -3.09 -20.49
N LEU A 417 6.16 -3.41 -21.53
CA LEU A 417 5.54 -4.71 -21.72
C LEU A 417 5.94 -5.25 -23.10
N VAL A 418 6.65 -6.38 -23.12
CA VAL A 418 7.15 -7.01 -24.35
C VAL A 418 7.10 -8.53 -24.22
N SER A 419 7.05 -9.25 -25.33
CA SER A 419 7.08 -10.70 -25.37
C SER A 419 7.93 -11.22 -26.53
N ALA A 420 8.63 -12.33 -26.32
CA ALA A 420 9.31 -13.02 -27.42
C ALA A 420 8.35 -13.81 -28.32
N ASP A 421 7.07 -13.94 -27.92
CA ASP A 421 6.04 -14.65 -28.65
C ASP A 421 5.39 -13.77 -29.74
N PRO A 422 4.99 -14.32 -30.90
CA PRO A 422 4.24 -13.55 -31.92
C PRO A 422 2.80 -13.19 -31.51
N MET A 423 2.28 -13.70 -30.40
CA MET A 423 1.01 -13.27 -29.82
C MET A 423 1.11 -11.86 -29.23
N PRO A 424 -0.02 -11.14 -29.10
CA PRO A 424 -0.04 -9.86 -28.40
C PRO A 424 0.54 -10.01 -26.99
N GLU A 425 1.53 -9.19 -26.67
CA GLU A 425 2.21 -9.10 -25.40
C GLU A 425 1.25 -8.72 -24.25
N VAL A 426 0.18 -8.01 -24.56
CA VAL A 426 -0.92 -7.72 -23.64
C VAL A 426 -2.22 -8.36 -24.12
N GLU A 427 -2.75 -9.27 -23.32
CA GLU A 427 -4.09 -9.83 -23.49
C GLU A 427 -4.90 -9.60 -22.20
N CYS A 428 -5.27 -8.34 -21.99
CA CYS A 428 -6.02 -7.90 -20.81
C CYS A 428 -7.12 -6.92 -21.22
N THR A 429 -8.37 -7.37 -21.21
CA THR A 429 -9.49 -6.50 -21.59
C THR A 429 -9.72 -5.45 -20.51
N GLY A 430 -9.73 -4.16 -20.88
CA GLY A 430 -9.98 -3.06 -19.94
C GLY A 430 -8.75 -2.55 -19.19
N VAL A 431 -7.55 -3.04 -19.54
CA VAL A 431 -6.30 -2.45 -19.03
C VAL A 431 -6.17 -0.99 -19.45
N THR A 432 -5.76 -0.14 -18.51
CA THR A 432 -5.35 1.24 -18.81
C THR A 432 -3.83 1.28 -18.86
N ILE A 433 -3.26 1.67 -20.01
CA ILE A 433 -1.82 1.80 -20.20
C ILE A 433 -1.50 3.25 -20.52
N THR A 434 -0.63 3.89 -19.75
CA THR A 434 -0.26 5.30 -19.90
C THR A 434 1.25 5.49 -19.85
N ASN A 435 1.79 6.32 -20.74
CA ASN A 435 3.23 6.66 -20.79
C ASN A 435 4.15 5.41 -20.74
N SER A 436 3.71 4.31 -21.34
CA SER A 436 4.38 3.01 -21.27
C SER A 436 4.71 2.54 -22.68
N ALA A 437 5.69 1.65 -22.80
CA ALA A 437 6.07 1.05 -24.07
C ALA A 437 5.47 -0.35 -24.22
N THR A 438 4.73 -0.56 -25.30
CA THR A 438 4.26 -1.86 -25.76
C THR A 438 4.86 -2.17 -27.14
N GLU A 439 4.82 -3.42 -27.60
CA GLU A 439 5.32 -3.76 -28.94
C GLU A 439 4.51 -3.10 -30.06
N THR A 440 3.26 -2.75 -29.76
CA THR A 440 2.44 -1.94 -30.67
C THR A 440 3.04 -0.54 -30.88
N ASP A 441 3.69 0.01 -29.85
CA ASP A 441 4.26 1.36 -29.88
C ASP A 441 5.70 1.39 -30.40
N VAL A 442 6.53 0.43 -29.96
CA VAL A 442 7.97 0.40 -30.25
C VAL A 442 8.37 -0.60 -31.34
N GLY A 443 7.43 -1.42 -31.82
CA GLY A 443 7.66 -2.55 -32.71
C GLY A 443 7.92 -3.85 -31.95
N ASN A 444 8.00 -4.96 -32.70
CA ASN A 444 8.28 -6.29 -32.14
C ASN A 444 9.53 -6.28 -31.24
N LEU A 445 9.53 -7.10 -30.20
CA LEU A 445 10.68 -7.27 -29.31
C LEU A 445 12.00 -7.46 -30.07
N ASP A 446 12.98 -6.59 -29.77
CA ASP A 446 14.38 -6.86 -29.98
C ASP A 446 15.03 -7.20 -28.63
N ILE A 447 15.44 -8.45 -28.46
CA ILE A 447 16.12 -8.91 -27.24
C ILE A 447 17.41 -8.13 -26.96
N GLY A 448 17.98 -7.49 -27.99
CA GLY A 448 19.13 -6.61 -27.89
C GLY A 448 18.83 -5.23 -27.30
N TRP A 449 17.59 -4.95 -26.87
CA TRP A 449 17.28 -3.79 -26.04
C TRP A 449 17.72 -3.96 -24.58
N PHE A 450 17.88 -5.21 -24.13
CA PHE A 450 18.19 -5.54 -22.75
C PHE A 450 19.56 -6.19 -22.63
N ASN A 451 20.19 -6.07 -21.47
CA ASN A 451 21.50 -6.70 -21.21
C ASN A 451 21.42 -8.23 -21.22
N GLY A 452 20.29 -8.81 -20.81
CA GLY A 452 20.12 -10.26 -20.77
C GLY A 452 18.68 -10.72 -20.69
N TYR A 453 17.87 -10.41 -21.71
CA TYR A 453 16.43 -10.76 -21.75
C TYR A 453 16.13 -12.21 -21.36
N ALA A 454 16.85 -13.17 -21.95
CA ALA A 454 16.65 -14.60 -21.70
C ALA A 454 17.06 -15.05 -20.28
N ALA A 455 17.91 -14.26 -19.62
CA ALA A 455 18.28 -14.43 -18.22
C ALA A 455 17.40 -13.57 -17.28
N GLY A 456 16.36 -12.91 -17.79
CA GLY A 456 15.54 -11.99 -17.00
C GLY A 456 16.29 -10.75 -16.50
N ASP A 457 17.43 -10.42 -17.10
CA ASP A 457 18.09 -9.14 -16.90
C ASP A 457 17.51 -8.15 -17.91
N PHE A 458 16.58 -7.34 -17.41
CA PHE A 458 15.87 -6.33 -18.18
C PHE A 458 16.45 -4.92 -18.02
N SER A 459 17.68 -4.79 -17.50
CA SER A 459 18.39 -3.52 -17.56
C SER A 459 18.63 -3.15 -19.03
N LEU A 460 18.41 -1.88 -19.36
CA LEU A 460 18.48 -1.35 -20.71
C LEU A 460 19.92 -1.28 -21.16
N THR A 461 20.17 -1.73 -22.38
CA THR A 461 21.51 -1.61 -22.96
C THR A 461 21.67 -0.27 -23.69
N THR A 462 22.88 0.29 -23.60
CA THR A 462 23.34 1.44 -24.41
C THR A 462 24.00 1.02 -25.72
N MET A 463 24.15 -0.29 -25.93
CA MET A 463 24.78 -0.87 -27.10
C MET A 463 23.73 -1.22 -28.17
N GLY A 464 24.13 -1.26 -29.43
CA GLY A 464 23.22 -1.55 -30.55
C GLY A 464 22.58 -0.29 -31.16
N MET A 465 21.94 -0.45 -32.32
CA MET A 465 21.19 0.61 -33.00
C MET A 465 19.91 0.03 -33.63
N PRO A 466 18.71 0.39 -33.12
CA PRO A 466 18.49 1.21 -31.92
C PRO A 466 18.85 0.45 -30.63
N SER A 467 19.41 1.14 -29.65
CA SER A 467 19.67 0.61 -28.30
C SER A 467 18.39 0.67 -27.45
N GLY A 468 18.24 -0.20 -26.45
CA GLY A 468 17.07 -0.15 -25.55
C GLY A 468 16.93 1.21 -24.87
N ALA A 469 18.04 1.78 -24.40
CA ALA A 469 18.10 3.14 -23.87
C ALA A 469 17.46 4.17 -24.81
N SER A 470 17.79 4.12 -26.10
CA SER A 470 17.25 5.06 -27.09
C SER A 470 15.81 4.80 -27.48
N VAL A 471 15.34 3.55 -27.39
CA VAL A 471 13.95 3.19 -27.72
C VAL A 471 12.99 3.64 -26.64
N PHE A 472 13.38 3.47 -25.37
CA PHE A 472 12.51 3.72 -24.22
C PHE A 472 12.70 5.10 -23.57
N ALA A 473 13.68 5.89 -24.02
CA ALA A 473 13.87 7.27 -23.58
C ALA A 473 12.68 8.15 -23.99
N ASN A 474 12.24 9.00 -23.06
CA ASN A 474 11.12 9.93 -23.24
C ASN A 474 9.79 9.24 -23.57
N VAL A 475 9.59 8.01 -23.07
CA VAL A 475 8.29 7.33 -23.12
C VAL A 475 7.52 7.58 -21.82
N ALA A 476 8.21 7.47 -20.69
CA ALA A 476 7.64 7.75 -19.38
C ALA A 476 7.53 9.26 -19.13
N VAL A 477 6.58 9.63 -18.27
CA VAL A 477 6.42 10.97 -17.73
C VAL A 477 6.37 10.86 -16.22
N TRP A 478 7.36 11.44 -15.55
CA TRP A 478 7.44 11.47 -14.11
C TRP A 478 6.36 12.38 -13.53
N GLN A 479 5.70 11.92 -12.46
CA GLN A 479 4.66 12.64 -11.74
C GLN A 479 4.99 12.74 -10.25
N ALA A 480 4.46 13.76 -9.57
CA ALA A 480 4.63 13.85 -8.12
C ALA A 480 4.14 12.56 -7.41
N GLY A 481 5.01 11.97 -6.58
CA GLY A 481 4.78 10.67 -5.92
C GLY A 481 5.38 9.47 -6.65
N ASP A 482 5.94 9.65 -7.85
CA ASP A 482 6.74 8.62 -8.50
C ASP A 482 8.07 8.37 -7.76
N PRO A 483 8.64 7.17 -7.90
CA PRO A 483 9.99 6.88 -7.40
C PRO A 483 11.02 7.89 -7.91
N ASP A 484 11.93 8.26 -7.01
CA ASP A 484 13.06 9.14 -7.28
C ASP A 484 14.32 8.37 -7.73
N VAL A 485 14.31 7.04 -7.63
CA VAL A 485 15.31 6.13 -8.15
C VAL A 485 14.68 4.96 -8.91
N ASP A 486 15.47 4.29 -9.74
CA ASP A 486 15.09 3.08 -10.47
C ASP A 486 15.39 1.79 -9.66
N ILE A 487 15.34 0.63 -10.32
CA ILE A 487 15.60 -0.68 -9.69
C ILE A 487 17.04 -0.85 -9.18
N ASP A 488 18.01 -0.17 -9.79
CA ASP A 488 19.43 -0.26 -9.47
C ASP A 488 19.93 0.95 -8.63
N GLY A 489 19.01 1.84 -8.23
CA GLY A 489 19.30 3.04 -7.45
C GLY A 489 19.74 4.25 -8.28
N THR A 490 19.63 4.19 -9.61
CA THR A 490 19.91 5.31 -10.50
C THR A 490 18.85 6.40 -10.29
N PRO A 491 19.24 7.67 -10.04
CA PRO A 491 18.28 8.75 -9.87
C PRO A 491 17.40 8.97 -11.10
N ARG A 492 16.11 9.14 -10.85
CA ARG A 492 15.09 9.56 -11.82
C ARG A 492 14.86 11.08 -11.72
N PRO A 493 14.17 11.70 -12.71
CA PRO A 493 13.72 13.07 -12.56
C PRO A 493 12.83 13.25 -11.33
N THR A 494 12.85 14.42 -10.69
CA THR A 494 12.00 14.73 -9.52
C THR A 494 11.10 15.94 -9.78
N THR A 495 10.86 16.25 -11.05
CA THR A 495 10.03 17.38 -11.49
C THR A 495 8.81 16.85 -12.23
N ASP A 496 7.62 17.23 -11.76
CA ASP A 496 6.34 16.85 -12.36
C ASP A 496 6.30 17.20 -13.86
N GLY A 497 5.93 16.22 -14.69
CA GLY A 497 5.88 16.33 -16.14
C GLY A 497 7.22 16.15 -16.86
N ALA A 498 8.32 15.86 -16.15
CA ALA A 498 9.60 15.55 -16.79
C ALA A 498 9.53 14.22 -17.55
N MET A 499 10.10 14.18 -18.75
CA MET A 499 10.21 12.96 -19.54
C MET A 499 11.27 12.03 -18.92
N ASP A 500 11.00 10.73 -18.93
CA ASP A 500 11.89 9.69 -18.37
C ASP A 500 11.91 8.42 -19.25
N PHE A 501 12.70 7.42 -18.85
CA PHE A 501 12.71 6.08 -19.41
C PHE A 501 11.51 5.28 -18.91
N ALA A 502 10.80 4.63 -19.84
CA ALA A 502 9.83 3.60 -19.43
C ALA A 502 10.56 2.37 -18.85
N GLY A 503 9.89 1.68 -17.93
CA GLY A 503 10.39 0.46 -17.31
C GLY A 503 11.14 0.70 -16.01
N ALA A 504 11.60 -0.39 -15.41
CA ALA A 504 12.22 -0.38 -14.08
C ALA A 504 13.66 0.11 -14.03
N ASP A 505 14.33 0.16 -15.17
CA ASP A 505 15.73 0.59 -15.30
C ASP A 505 15.80 1.93 -16.02
N ALA A 506 16.59 2.85 -15.48
CA ALA A 506 17.01 4.09 -16.11
C ALA A 506 18.51 4.00 -16.38
N VAL A 507 18.93 4.40 -17.58
CA VAL A 507 20.34 4.31 -17.94
C VAL A 507 21.12 5.45 -17.23
N PRO A 508 22.25 5.16 -16.57
CA PRO A 508 23.10 6.16 -15.93
C PRO A 508 23.69 7.25 -16.85
#